data_AF-A0A2K1NZC0-F1
#
_entry.id   AF-A0A2K1NZC0-F1
#
_cell.length_a   1.000
_cell.length_b   1.000
_cell.length_c   1.000
_cell.angle_alpha   90.00
_cell.angle_beta   90.00
_cell.angle_gamma   90.00
#
_symmetry.space_group_name_H-M   'P 1'
#
loop_
_entity.id
_entity.type
_entity.pdbx_description
1 polymer ?
#
loop_
_entity_poly.entity_id
_entity_poly.type
_entity_poly.pdbx_seq_one_letter_code
_entity_poly.pdbx_strand_id
1 'polypeptide(L)' 'MMEIKYTPIGLSVVRLIKVEKNILEIQNVEIIDGTPVLDIKPYVPEFTTNDGVKIGWLERNVHKLQQSKDDGRFS' A
#
# COMPACT_ATOMS: atom_id res chain seq x y z
N MET A 1 9.86 32.93 5.41
CA MET A 1 10.78 31.88 4.93
C MET A 1 10.13 30.54 5.25
N MET A 2 9.77 29.74 4.25
CA MET A 2 9.07 28.47 4.47
C MET A 2 10.13 27.37 4.63
N GLU A 3 10.21 26.74 5.80
CA GLU A 3 11.07 25.57 6.00
C GLU A 3 10.41 24.33 5.41
N ILE A 4 11.12 23.62 4.52
CA ILE A 4 10.70 22.31 4.02
C ILE A 4 11.16 21.25 5.03
N LYS A 5 10.21 20.56 5.67
CA LYS A 5 10.49 19.46 6.60
C LYS A 5 10.40 18.14 5.85
N TYR A 6 11.54 17.48 5.64
CA TYR A 6 11.58 16.14 5.04
C TYR A 6 11.05 15.10 6.03
N THR A 7 10.17 14.22 5.59
CA THR A 7 9.67 13.09 6.38
C THR A 7 10.10 11.79 5.71
N PRO A 8 11.03 11.00 6.30
CA PRO A 8 11.50 9.76 5.70
C PRO A 8 10.45 8.66 5.86
N ILE A 9 9.57 8.52 4.86
CA ILE A 9 8.59 7.43 4.79
C ILE A 9 9.00 6.49 3.66
N GLY A 10 9.36 5.26 4.01
CA GLY A 10 9.61 4.19 3.04
C GLY A 10 8.31 3.62 2.51
N LEU A 11 8.31 3.24 1.23
CA LEU A 11 7.20 2.53 0.57
C LEU A 11 7.74 1.23 -0.03
N SER A 12 7.10 0.11 0.30
CA SER A 12 7.45 -1.20 -0.25
C SER A 12 6.19 -1.95 -0.68
N VAL A 13 6.24 -2.57 -1.85
CA VAL A 13 5.23 -3.55 -2.29
C VAL A 13 5.78 -4.93 -2.00
N VAL A 14 5.07 -5.69 -1.16
CA VAL A 14 5.53 -7.00 -0.67
C VAL A 14 4.52 -8.09 -1.02
N ARG A 15 4.98 -9.34 -1.08
CA ARG A 15 4.10 -10.49 -1.23
C ARG A 15 3.61 -10.96 0.13
N LEU A 16 2.30 -10.94 0.36
CA LEU A 16 1.68 -11.55 1.53
C LEU A 16 1.63 -13.08 1.37
N ILE A 17 2.24 -13.80 2.33
CA ILE A 17 2.29 -15.26 2.35
C ILE A 17 1.21 -15.82 3.27
N LYS A 18 1.08 -15.24 4.48
CA LYS A 18 0.15 -15.73 5.50
C LYS A 18 -0.32 -14.61 6.42
N VAL A 19 -1.54 -14.77 6.93
CA VAL A 19 -2.11 -13.95 7.99
C VAL A 19 -2.39 -14.85 9.20
N GLU A 20 -1.77 -14.53 10.34
CA GLU A 20 -1.99 -15.20 11.61
C GLU A 20 -2.37 -14.17 12.68
N LYS A 21 -3.68 -14.01 12.94
CA LYS A 21 -4.20 -12.96 13.84
C LYS A 21 -3.69 -11.57 13.43
N ASN A 22 -2.75 -11.01 14.18
CA ASN A 22 -2.13 -9.71 13.97
C ASN A 22 -0.71 -9.79 13.39
N ILE A 23 -0.29 -10.97 12.93
CA ILE A 23 1.03 -11.21 12.32
C ILE A 23 0.83 -11.47 10.82
N LEU A 24 1.61 -10.78 10.00
CA LEU A 24 1.68 -10.96 8.56
C LEU A 24 3.04 -11.55 8.20
N GLU A 25 3.05 -12.72 7.56
CA GLU A 25 4.25 -13.28 6.95
C GLU A 25 4.37 -12.75 5.52
N ILE A 26 5.47 -12.08 5.20
CA ILE A 26 5.68 -11.39 3.92
C ILE A 26 7.02 -11.78 3.27
N GLN A 27 7.10 -11.60 1.96
CA GLN A 27 8.33 -11.78 1.16
C GLN A 27 8.62 -10.55 0.31
N ASN A 28 9.87 -10.47 -0.17
CA ASN A 28 10.41 -9.38 -0.99
C ASN A 28 10.43 -8.03 -0.25
N VAL A 29 10.91 -8.03 1.00
CA VAL A 29 10.99 -6.84 1.84
C VAL A 29 12.43 -6.31 1.92
N GLU A 30 12.58 -4.99 1.86
CA GLU A 30 13.86 -4.28 1.97
C GLU A 30 13.84 -3.34 3.19
N ILE A 31 13.52 -3.90 4.36
CA ILE A 31 13.51 -3.16 5.64
C ILE A 31 14.33 -3.92 6.69
N ILE A 32 14.92 -3.19 7.63
CA ILE A 32 15.65 -3.79 8.75
C ILE A 32 14.70 -4.20 9.86
N ASP A 33 15.11 -5.18 10.66
CA ASP A 33 14.35 -5.62 11.82
C ASP A 33 14.08 -4.46 12.80
N GLY A 34 12.89 -4.47 13.40
CA GLY A 34 12.42 -3.39 14.28
C GLY A 34 11.97 -2.09 13.58
N THR A 35 12.00 -2.01 12.24
CA THR A 35 11.48 -0.82 11.52
C THR A 35 9.97 -0.63 11.78
N PRO A 36 9.52 0.53 12.30
CA PRO A 36 8.10 0.76 12.55
C PRO A 36 7.26 0.79 11.27
N VAL A 37 6.11 0.12 11.29
CA VAL A 37 5.12 0.16 10.19
C VAL A 37 4.09 1.24 10.49
N LEU A 38 3.91 2.18 9.56
CA LEU A 38 2.92 3.26 9.70
C LEU A 38 1.55 2.88 9.17
N ASP A 39 1.50 2.15 8.06
CA ASP A 39 0.25 1.80 7.37
C ASP A 39 0.42 0.57 6.47
N ILE A 40 -0.68 -0.10 6.16
CA ILE A 40 -0.74 -1.27 5.27
C ILE A 40 -1.95 -1.12 4.37
N LYS A 41 -1.73 -1.22 3.05
CA LYS A 41 -2.80 -1.14 2.04
C LYS A 41 -2.78 -2.37 1.13
N PRO A 42 -3.94 -2.84 0.66
CA PRO A 42 -3.99 -3.86 -0.39
C PRO A 42 -3.33 -3.34 -1.66
N TYR A 43 -2.69 -4.24 -2.39
CA TYR A 43 -2.20 -3.95 -3.74
C TYR A 43 -3.37 -3.67 -4.69
N VAL A 44 -3.16 -2.80 -5.68
CA VAL A 44 -4.20 -2.34 -6.62
C VAL A 44 -3.75 -2.65 -8.06
N PRO A 45 -4.18 -3.80 -8.63
CA PRO A 45 -3.79 -4.25 -9.96
C PRO A 45 -4.16 -3.29 -11.08
N GLU A 46 -5.20 -2.47 -10.91
CA GLU A 46 -5.67 -1.50 -11.90
C GLU A 46 -4.62 -0.42 -12.22
N PHE A 47 -3.63 -0.23 -11.35
CA PHE A 47 -2.51 0.69 -11.59
C PHE A 47 -1.29 -0.01 -12.22
N THR A 48 -1.34 -1.32 -12.46
CA THR A 48 -0.20 -2.16 -12.86
C THR A 48 -0.61 -3.22 -13.90
N THR A 49 0.24 -4.22 -14.12
CA THR A 49 -0.15 -5.43 -14.88
C THR A 49 -1.08 -6.29 -14.02
N ASN A 50 -2.10 -6.89 -14.63
CA ASN A 50 -3.05 -7.76 -13.94
C ASN A 50 -2.41 -9.13 -13.65
N ASP A 51 -1.72 -9.21 -12.52
CA ASP A 51 -0.90 -10.37 -12.14
C ASP A 51 -1.71 -11.52 -11.50
N GLY A 52 -3.06 -11.49 -11.59
CA GLY A 52 -3.92 -12.52 -11.00
C GLY A 52 -3.85 -12.60 -9.47
N VAL A 53 -3.55 -11.48 -8.81
CA VAL A 53 -3.43 -11.41 -7.35
C VAL A 53 -4.78 -11.16 -6.67
N LYS A 54 -4.92 -11.67 -5.44
CA LYS A 54 -6.07 -11.39 -4.59
C LYS A 54 -5.87 -10.05 -3.88
N ILE A 55 -6.91 -9.21 -3.87
CA ILE A 55 -6.88 -7.88 -3.24
C ILE A 55 -7.83 -7.79 -2.04
N GLY A 56 -8.49 -8.90 -1.69
CA GLY A 56 -9.23 -9.06 -0.46
C GLY A 56 -10.45 -8.13 -0.38
N TRP A 57 -10.57 -7.36 0.70
CA TRP A 57 -11.73 -6.47 0.89
C TRP A 57 -11.85 -5.41 -0.22
N LEU A 58 -10.75 -5.09 -0.91
CA LEU A 58 -10.76 -4.11 -2.00
C LEU A 58 -11.56 -4.62 -3.22
N GLU A 59 -11.70 -5.94 -3.40
CA GLU A 59 -12.44 -6.54 -4.53
C GLU A 59 -13.86 -5.96 -4.66
N ARG A 60 -14.50 -5.63 -3.52
CA ARG A 60 -15.86 -5.09 -3.48
C ARG A 60 -15.96 -3.65 -3.95
N ASN A 61 -14.87 -2.89 -3.94
CA ASN A 61 -14.87 -1.45 -4.18
C ASN A 61 -13.94 -1.02 -5.31
N VAL A 62 -13.12 -1.92 -5.85
CA VAL A 62 -12.08 -1.59 -6.84
C VAL A 62 -12.64 -0.94 -8.11
N HIS A 63 -13.86 -1.30 -8.50
CA HIS A 63 -14.61 -0.69 -9.60
C HIS A 63 -14.85 0.83 -9.44
N LYS A 64 -14.78 1.37 -8.22
CA LYS A 64 -14.98 2.80 -7.94
C LYS A 64 -13.75 3.64 -8.27
N LEU A 65 -12.57 3.03 -8.47
CA LEU A 65 -11.33 3.76 -8.72
C LEU A 65 -11.41 4.69 -9.93
N GLN A 66 -12.09 4.29 -11.00
CA GLN A 66 -12.23 5.14 -12.20
C GLN A 66 -13.02 6.43 -11.95
N GLN A 67 -13.88 6.45 -10.92
CA GLN A 67 -14.76 7.57 -10.60
C GLN A 67 -14.22 8.42 -9.46
N SER A 68 -13.30 7.87 -8.65
CA SER A 68 -12.68 8.58 -7.54
C SER A 68 -11.61 9.53 -8.07
N LYS A 69 -11.73 10.81 -7.72
CA LYS A 69 -10.72 11.83 -8.00
C LYS A 69 -10.34 12.52 -6.70
N ASP A 70 -9.08 12.94 -6.62
CA ASP A 70 -8.65 13.86 -5.57
C ASP A 70 -9.50 15.13 -5.62
N ASP A 71 -9.72 15.74 -4.46
CA ASP A 71 -10.48 16.98 -4.30
C ASP A 71 -9.64 18.24 -4.61
N GLY A 72 -8.44 18.06 -5.15
CA GLY A 72 -7.54 19.13 -5.59
C GLY A 72 -6.56 19.59 -4.51
N ARG A 73 -6.48 18.92 -3.36
CA ARG A 73 -5.52 19.28 -2.29
C ARG A 73 -4.05 19.11 -2.69
N PHE A 74 -3.78 18.33 -3.73
CA PHE A 74 -2.42 18.06 -4.22
C PHE A 74 -2.13 18.67 -5.60
N SER A 75 -3.02 19.53 -6.12
CA SER A 75 -2.90 20.22 -7.43
C SER A 75 -2.61 21.71 -7.26
#